data_AF-A0A958AQU3-F1
#
_entry.id   AF-A0A958AQU3-F1
#
_cell.length_a   1.000
_cell.length_b   1.000
_cell.length_c   1.000
_cell.angle_alpha   90.00
_cell.angle_beta   90.00
_cell.angle_gamma   90.00
#
_symmetry.space_group_name_H-M   'P 1'
#
loop_
_entity.id
_entity.type
_entity.pdbx_description
1 polymer ?
#
loop_
_entity_poly.entity_id
_entity_poly.type
_entity_poly.pdbx_seq_one_letter_code
_entity_poly.pdbx_strand_id
1 'polypeptide(L)'
;MGELFPTFHWTNFLIIPGVLIGSVIHELGHAFAAYYLGDYGQVERGKITLNPMRHLSWIGLFSFVLIGIGWARPIEVNPKRLKPKYLGLTIVSAAGPLVSLTFSLFCLMLSLSIAAALVYGSGLSTDEVLAFLLPAGTDLPESLDLQAVAMALTIYMASASFWITFTSLIPLPGLDGFILLTSLIAYFRHRKDKPAVKPTPTIHRDPSTPFKPVNLYERRNNVSDIHFKIGTEFHEDNKFDDAIARYRQAINNDQRFGPAYVNLGLAYLGKGKRREAIHAFRGAVQYADDQKSQQEAWYQLHQLSEVSPLAENAQDSLNKLGSLPWTDTRPRPNWIRLSINLGLLIAGGIITYGYVVASLIQMLRA
;
A
#
# COMPACT_ATOMS: atom_id res chain seq x y z
N MET A 1 -38.80 6.44 27.46
CA MET A 1 -37.53 6.71 26.74
C MET A 1 -36.59 5.49 26.84
N GLY A 2 -37.07 4.29 26.51
CA GLY A 2 -36.32 3.03 26.68
C GLY A 2 -35.96 2.31 25.38
N GLU A 3 -36.28 2.88 24.21
CA GLU A 3 -36.16 2.19 22.91
C GLU A 3 -35.27 2.93 21.90
N LEU A 4 -34.54 3.97 22.32
CA LEU A 4 -33.69 4.74 21.40
C LEU A 4 -32.23 4.23 21.32
N PHE A 5 -31.88 3.28 22.18
CA PHE A 5 -30.61 2.57 22.13
C PHE A 5 -30.91 1.09 22.35
N PRO A 6 -30.68 0.19 21.37
CA PRO A 6 -30.79 -1.23 21.61
C PRO A 6 -29.90 -1.60 22.80
N THR A 7 -30.40 -2.49 23.66
CA THR A 7 -29.68 -2.97 24.84
C THR A 7 -28.25 -3.36 24.46
N PHE A 8 -27.29 -2.78 25.17
CA PHE A 8 -25.88 -3.03 24.95
C PHE A 8 -25.57 -4.51 25.23
N HIS A 9 -25.36 -5.30 24.16
CA HIS A 9 -25.02 -6.71 24.25
C HIS A 9 -23.51 -6.88 24.00
N TRP A 10 -22.82 -7.72 24.77
CA TRP A 10 -21.35 -7.89 24.65
C TRP A 10 -20.93 -8.36 23.25
N THR A 11 -21.82 -9.01 22.52
CA THR A 11 -21.64 -9.45 21.14
C THR A 11 -21.41 -8.30 20.17
N ASN A 12 -21.82 -7.07 20.51
CA ASN A 12 -21.51 -5.86 19.75
C ASN A 12 -20.00 -5.61 19.66
N PHE A 13 -19.18 -6.12 20.59
CA PHE A 13 -17.73 -6.01 20.51
C PHE A 13 -17.10 -6.89 19.42
N LEU A 14 -17.81 -7.91 18.92
CA LEU A 14 -17.34 -8.77 17.83
C LEU A 14 -17.21 -8.03 16.50
N ILE A 15 -17.80 -6.83 16.39
CA ILE A 15 -17.62 -5.96 15.22
C ILE A 15 -16.23 -5.32 15.18
N ILE A 16 -15.53 -5.19 16.31
CA ILE A 16 -14.24 -4.47 16.38
C ILE A 16 -13.18 -5.11 15.47
N PRO A 17 -12.92 -6.43 15.51
CA PRO A 17 -12.03 -7.07 14.55
C PRO A 17 -12.44 -6.80 13.09
N GLY A 18 -13.75 -6.80 12.80
CA GLY A 18 -14.29 -6.47 11.48
C GLY A 18 -13.99 -5.05 11.03
N VAL A 19 -14.18 -4.07 11.92
CA VAL A 19 -13.83 -2.66 11.65
C VAL A 19 -12.32 -2.49 11.45
N LEU A 20 -11.50 -3.15 12.26
CA LEU A 20 -10.04 -3.11 12.13
C LEU A 20 -9.57 -3.68 10.79
N ILE A 21 -10.01 -4.89 10.43
CA ILE A 21 -9.61 -5.52 9.16
C ILE A 21 -10.19 -4.76 7.97
N GLY A 22 -11.47 -4.40 8.02
CA GLY A 22 -12.16 -3.66 6.98
C GLY A 22 -11.50 -2.32 6.70
N SER A 23 -11.12 -1.57 7.74
CA SER A 23 -10.43 -0.28 7.57
C SER A 23 -9.02 -0.43 7.00
N VAL A 24 -8.26 -1.46 7.38
CA VAL A 24 -6.95 -1.74 6.76
C VAL A 24 -7.08 -2.02 5.27
N ILE A 25 -8.07 -2.82 4.88
CA ILE A 25 -8.34 -3.17 3.49
C ILE A 25 -8.77 -1.93 2.68
N HIS A 26 -9.63 -1.09 3.26
CA HIS A 26 -10.04 0.20 2.71
C HIS A 26 -8.84 1.09 2.41
N GLU A 27 -8.00 1.31 3.42
CA GLU A 27 -6.81 2.16 3.30
C GLU A 27 -5.82 1.56 2.31
N LEU A 28 -5.59 0.24 2.31
CA LEU A 28 -4.74 -0.40 1.30
C LEU A 28 -5.24 -0.16 -0.13
N GLY A 29 -6.56 -0.11 -0.35
CA GLY A 29 -7.15 0.29 -1.63
C GLY A 29 -6.69 1.68 -2.08
N HIS A 30 -6.79 2.69 -1.21
CA HIS A 30 -6.27 4.03 -1.47
C HIS A 30 -4.75 4.02 -1.70
N ALA A 31 -4.01 3.29 -0.87
CA ALA A 31 -2.54 3.22 -0.91
C ALA A 31 -2.03 2.68 -2.25
N PHE A 32 -2.63 1.57 -2.72
CA PHE A 32 -2.25 0.95 -3.98
C PHE A 32 -2.63 1.81 -5.17
N ALA A 33 -3.85 2.37 -5.18
CA ALA A 33 -4.25 3.27 -6.26
C ALA A 33 -3.31 4.48 -6.36
N ALA A 34 -3.00 5.12 -5.22
CA ALA A 34 -2.08 6.25 -5.16
C ALA A 34 -0.68 5.88 -5.67
N TYR A 35 -0.17 4.72 -5.25
CA TYR A 35 1.13 4.18 -5.68
C TYR A 35 1.19 3.99 -7.21
N TYR A 36 0.20 3.33 -7.80
CA TYR A 36 0.17 3.08 -9.25
C TYR A 36 -0.03 4.35 -10.07
N LEU A 37 -0.67 5.37 -9.49
CA LEU A 37 -0.89 6.68 -10.12
C LEU A 37 0.27 7.68 -9.91
N GLY A 38 1.33 7.28 -9.20
CA GLY A 38 2.57 8.04 -9.08
C GLY A 38 2.81 8.72 -7.73
N ASP A 39 1.90 8.60 -6.76
CA ASP A 39 2.16 9.05 -5.39
C ASP A 39 2.84 7.96 -4.56
N TYR A 40 4.17 7.95 -4.62
CA TYR A 40 5.00 7.00 -3.87
C TYR A 40 5.18 7.36 -2.38
N GLY A 41 4.58 8.45 -1.89
CA GLY A 41 4.71 8.87 -0.49
C GLY A 41 4.21 7.82 0.51
N GLN A 42 3.29 6.96 0.09
CA GLN A 42 2.77 5.88 0.93
C GLN A 42 3.80 4.79 1.23
N VAL A 43 4.74 4.58 0.30
CA VAL A 43 5.83 3.63 0.49
C VAL A 43 6.80 4.17 1.53
N GLU A 44 7.23 5.42 1.38
CA GLU A 44 8.17 6.09 2.30
C GLU A 44 7.62 6.21 3.73
N ARG A 45 6.30 6.32 3.89
CA ARG A 45 5.64 6.36 5.20
C ARG A 45 5.36 4.96 5.79
N GLY A 46 5.67 3.90 5.06
CA GLY A 46 5.38 2.52 5.47
C GLY A 46 3.88 2.24 5.63
N LYS A 47 3.02 2.93 4.86
CA LYS A 47 1.55 2.81 4.94
C LYS A 47 1.00 1.62 4.13
N ILE A 48 1.77 1.06 3.20
CA ILE A 48 1.39 -0.18 2.49
C ILE A 48 1.73 -1.38 3.39
N THR A 49 0.83 -1.69 4.32
CA THR A 49 0.99 -2.75 5.32
C THR A 49 -0.35 -3.25 5.83
N LEU A 50 -0.41 -4.55 6.18
CA LEU A 50 -1.55 -5.20 6.82
C LEU A 50 -1.61 -4.97 8.35
N ASN A 51 -0.68 -4.20 8.91
CA ASN A 51 -0.69 -3.91 10.36
C ASN A 51 -1.78 -2.88 10.71
N PRO A 52 -2.85 -3.25 11.44
CA PRO A 52 -3.95 -2.34 11.77
C PRO A 52 -3.50 -1.13 12.59
N MET A 53 -2.45 -1.27 13.40
CA MET A 53 -1.93 -0.19 14.24
C MET A 53 -1.40 1.01 13.45
N ARG A 54 -1.07 0.82 12.17
CA ARG A 54 -0.59 1.90 11.28
C ARG A 54 -1.73 2.73 10.70
N HIS A 55 -2.95 2.21 10.76
CA HIS A 55 -4.16 2.79 10.20
C HIS A 55 -5.17 3.18 11.29
N LEU A 56 -5.00 2.70 12.52
CA LEU A 56 -5.89 2.98 13.65
C LEU A 56 -5.73 4.40 14.22
N SER A 57 -6.85 5.05 14.54
CA SER A 57 -6.90 6.26 15.38
C SER A 57 -7.30 5.88 16.79
N TRP A 58 -6.46 6.18 17.79
CA TRP A 58 -6.79 5.93 19.20
C TRP A 58 -8.02 6.69 19.67
N ILE A 59 -8.16 7.95 19.24
CA ILE A 59 -9.33 8.78 19.53
C ILE A 59 -10.56 8.21 18.81
N GLY A 60 -10.40 7.81 17.56
CA GLY A 60 -11.50 7.20 16.79
C GLY A 60 -11.97 5.87 17.38
N LEU A 61 -11.05 5.03 17.85
CA LEU A 61 -11.39 3.78 18.55
C LEU A 61 -12.12 4.04 19.86
N PHE A 62 -11.65 5.00 20.65
CA PHE A 62 -12.31 5.36 21.91
C PHE A 62 -13.72 5.91 21.67
N SER A 63 -13.89 6.79 20.68
CA SER A 63 -15.20 7.27 20.24
C SER A 63 -16.11 6.12 19.79
N PHE A 64 -15.55 5.14 19.07
CA PHE A 64 -16.32 3.96 18.62
C PHE A 64 -16.86 3.16 19.80
N VAL A 65 -16.03 2.91 20.81
CA VAL A 65 -16.44 2.12 21.99
C VAL A 65 -17.49 2.85 22.82
N LEU A 66 -17.39 4.18 22.96
CA LEU A 66 -18.30 4.95 23.82
C LEU A 66 -19.62 5.35 23.14
N ILE A 67 -19.56 5.71 21.86
CA ILE A 67 -20.66 6.38 21.14
C ILE A 67 -21.10 5.54 19.92
N GLY A 68 -20.40 4.45 19.60
CA GLY A 68 -20.66 3.62 18.42
C GLY A 68 -20.16 4.24 17.11
N ILE A 69 -19.52 5.41 17.16
CA ILE A 69 -19.01 6.15 15.99
C ILE A 69 -17.50 6.31 16.12
N GLY A 70 -16.74 5.82 15.13
CA GLY A 70 -15.30 5.94 15.08
C GLY A 70 -14.76 6.16 13.68
N TRP A 71 -13.50 6.57 13.61
CA TRP A 71 -12.79 6.79 12.35
C TRP A 71 -11.36 6.25 12.43
N ALA A 72 -10.82 5.85 11.28
CA ALA A 72 -9.43 5.46 11.12
C ALA A 72 -8.53 6.69 10.85
N ARG A 73 -7.21 6.50 10.88
CA ARG A 73 -6.23 7.49 10.39
C ARG A 73 -6.08 7.32 8.87
N PRO A 74 -6.64 8.23 8.06
CA PRO A 74 -6.69 8.05 6.62
C PRO A 74 -5.31 8.12 5.97
N ILE A 75 -5.22 7.60 4.76
CA ILE A 75 -4.04 7.76 3.91
C ILE A 75 -4.02 9.13 3.23
N GLU A 76 -2.94 9.87 3.50
CA GLU A 76 -2.69 11.19 2.91
C GLU A 76 -2.18 11.07 1.48
N VAL A 77 -3.07 11.26 0.51
CA VAL A 77 -2.73 11.25 -0.93
C VAL A 77 -2.26 12.64 -1.34
N ASN A 78 -1.13 12.73 -2.04
CA ASN A 78 -0.66 14.01 -2.58
C ASN A 78 -1.16 14.21 -4.02
N PRO A 79 -2.17 15.06 -4.27
CA PRO A 79 -2.76 15.19 -5.60
C PRO A 79 -1.79 15.75 -6.65
N LYS A 80 -0.73 16.45 -6.23
CA LYS A 80 0.28 17.01 -7.15
C LYS A 80 1.15 15.92 -7.78
N ARG A 81 1.25 14.75 -7.15
CA ARG A 81 2.06 13.62 -7.63
C ARG A 81 1.29 12.68 -8.57
N LEU A 82 -0.05 12.72 -8.54
CA LEU A 82 -0.91 11.86 -9.34
C LEU A 82 -0.89 12.23 -10.83
N LYS A 83 -0.80 11.23 -11.70
CA LYS A 83 -0.79 11.38 -13.16
C LYS A 83 -1.83 10.45 -13.79
N PRO A 84 -2.92 10.96 -14.38
CA PRO A 84 -3.35 12.37 -14.46
C PRO A 84 -3.92 12.88 -13.14
N LYS A 85 -3.79 14.17 -12.82
CA LYS A 85 -4.19 14.74 -11.52
C LYS A 85 -5.65 14.45 -11.12
N TYR A 86 -6.62 14.94 -11.89
CA TYR A 86 -8.05 14.85 -11.52
C TYR A 86 -8.59 13.43 -11.62
N LEU A 87 -8.27 12.73 -12.71
CA LEU A 87 -8.66 11.32 -12.88
C LEU A 87 -8.01 10.43 -11.81
N GLY A 88 -6.73 10.69 -11.51
CA GLY A 88 -6.01 9.96 -10.47
C GLY A 88 -6.68 10.16 -9.11
N LEU A 89 -7.07 11.39 -8.77
CA LEU A 89 -7.78 11.65 -7.52
C LEU A 89 -9.13 10.90 -7.47
N THR A 90 -9.90 10.89 -8.57
CA THR A 90 -11.16 10.12 -8.69
C THR A 90 -10.94 8.61 -8.48
N ILE A 91 -9.91 8.05 -9.11
CA ILE A 91 -9.59 6.63 -9.00
C ILE A 91 -9.18 6.31 -7.56
N VAL A 92 -8.32 7.14 -6.96
CA VAL A 92 -7.87 6.92 -5.57
C VAL A 92 -9.03 6.99 -4.61
N SER A 93 -9.91 7.99 -4.70
CA SER A 93 -11.09 8.09 -3.83
C SER A 93 -12.10 6.96 -4.01
N ALA A 94 -12.22 6.40 -5.22
CA ALA A 94 -13.06 5.23 -5.46
C ALA A 94 -12.43 3.93 -4.94
N ALA A 95 -11.10 3.82 -4.93
CA ALA A 95 -10.39 2.57 -4.68
C ALA A 95 -10.65 1.99 -3.29
N GLY A 96 -10.62 2.80 -2.23
CA GLY A 96 -10.91 2.34 -0.87
C GLY A 96 -12.31 1.73 -0.76
N PRO A 97 -13.39 2.50 -1.07
CA PRO A 97 -14.75 1.97 -1.04
C PRO A 97 -14.95 0.74 -1.92
N LEU A 98 -14.35 0.69 -3.12
CA LEU A 98 -14.49 -0.47 -4.01
C LEU A 98 -13.86 -1.73 -3.43
N VAL A 99 -12.66 -1.64 -2.85
CA VAL A 99 -11.98 -2.80 -2.25
C VAL A 99 -12.69 -3.23 -0.95
N SER A 100 -13.22 -2.28 -0.19
CA SER A 100 -14.05 -2.57 0.99
C SER A 100 -15.36 -3.28 0.61
N LEU A 101 -16.00 -2.87 -0.48
CA LEU A 101 -17.21 -3.49 -0.99
C LEU A 101 -16.94 -4.92 -1.47
N THR A 102 -15.87 -5.12 -2.27
CA THR A 102 -15.52 -6.46 -2.75
C THR A 102 -15.18 -7.39 -1.60
N PHE A 103 -14.48 -6.89 -0.58
CA PHE A 103 -14.19 -7.65 0.63
C PHE A 103 -15.45 -7.98 1.45
N SER A 104 -16.38 -7.02 1.61
CA SER A 104 -17.67 -7.24 2.26
C SER A 104 -18.47 -8.35 1.55
N LEU A 105 -18.58 -8.28 0.22
CA LEU A 105 -19.25 -9.31 -0.58
C LEU A 105 -18.57 -10.67 -0.48
N PHE A 106 -17.23 -10.70 -0.44
CA PHE A 106 -16.48 -11.94 -0.22
C PHE A 106 -16.77 -12.55 1.16
N CYS A 107 -16.74 -11.77 2.23
CA CYS A 107 -17.08 -12.24 3.58
C CYS A 107 -18.53 -12.71 3.69
N LEU A 108 -19.46 -12.03 3.03
CA LEU A 108 -20.86 -12.44 2.97
C LEU A 108 -21.02 -13.77 2.23
N MET A 109 -20.42 -13.90 1.05
CA MET A 109 -20.46 -15.14 0.26
C MET A 109 -19.82 -16.31 1.04
N LEU A 110 -18.71 -16.07 1.75
CA LEU A 110 -18.09 -17.06 2.61
C LEU A 110 -19.02 -17.50 3.74
N SER A 111 -19.68 -16.55 4.42
CA SER A 111 -20.64 -16.83 5.49
C SER A 111 -21.80 -17.68 5.01
N LEU A 112 -22.39 -17.33 3.86
CA LEU A 112 -23.48 -18.08 3.24
C LEU A 112 -23.04 -19.47 2.78
N SER A 113 -21.81 -19.61 2.28
CA SER A 113 -21.26 -20.91 1.87
C SER A 113 -21.07 -21.84 3.06
N ILE A 114 -20.60 -21.31 4.20
CA ILE A 114 -20.47 -22.06 5.45
C ILE A 114 -21.85 -22.49 5.95
N ALA A 115 -22.82 -21.58 5.97
CA ALA A 115 -24.19 -21.90 6.37
C ALA A 115 -24.82 -22.98 5.50
N ALA A 116 -24.68 -22.89 4.18
CA ALA A 116 -25.17 -23.91 3.26
C ALA A 116 -24.52 -25.28 3.51
N ALA A 117 -23.20 -25.31 3.75
CA ALA A 117 -22.48 -26.54 4.08
C ALA A 117 -22.97 -27.16 5.40
N LEU A 118 -23.32 -26.35 6.38
CA LEU A 118 -23.90 -26.81 7.65
C LEU A 118 -25.28 -27.41 7.44
N VAL A 119 -26.20 -26.71 6.75
CA VAL A 119 -27.54 -27.22 6.44
C VAL A 119 -27.46 -28.58 5.73
N TYR A 120 -26.63 -28.68 4.70
CA TYR A 120 -26.50 -29.93 3.93
C TYR A 120 -25.78 -31.05 4.70
N GLY A 121 -24.77 -30.70 5.52
CA GLY A 121 -23.91 -31.67 6.21
C GLY A 121 -24.42 -32.15 7.58
N SER A 122 -25.36 -31.43 8.19
CA SER A 122 -25.92 -31.73 9.52
C SER A 122 -27.42 -32.03 9.52
N GLY A 123 -28.14 -31.70 8.44
CA GLY A 123 -29.59 -31.90 8.36
C GLY A 123 -30.42 -30.87 9.14
N LEU A 124 -29.79 -29.81 9.65
CA LEU A 124 -30.46 -28.69 10.29
C LEU A 124 -31.39 -27.93 9.34
N SER A 125 -32.41 -27.31 9.90
CA SER A 125 -33.27 -26.39 9.16
C SER A 125 -32.53 -25.11 8.80
N THR A 126 -32.93 -24.47 7.69
CA THR A 126 -32.35 -23.20 7.25
C THR A 126 -32.52 -22.11 8.31
N ASP A 127 -33.62 -22.13 9.06
CA ASP A 127 -33.96 -21.14 10.08
C ASP A 127 -33.01 -21.20 11.29
N GLU A 128 -32.63 -22.41 11.73
CA GLU A 128 -31.67 -22.62 12.81
C GLU A 128 -30.27 -22.08 12.44
N VAL A 129 -29.85 -22.28 11.20
CA VAL A 129 -28.55 -21.79 10.71
C VAL A 129 -28.58 -20.27 10.46
N LEU A 130 -29.71 -19.74 9.98
CA LEU A 130 -29.91 -18.29 9.78
C LEU A 130 -29.95 -17.53 11.10
N ALA A 131 -30.54 -18.09 12.16
CA ALA A 131 -30.56 -17.50 13.50
C ALA A 131 -29.15 -17.29 14.08
N PHE A 132 -28.17 -18.07 13.63
CA PHE A 132 -26.77 -17.93 14.02
C PHE A 132 -26.00 -16.89 13.18
N LEU A 133 -26.40 -16.72 11.92
CA LEU A 133 -25.79 -15.76 10.99
C LEU A 133 -26.32 -14.35 11.16
N LEU A 134 -27.60 -14.20 11.51
CA LEU A 134 -28.22 -12.91 11.71
C LEU A 134 -28.16 -12.59 13.21
N PRO A 135 -27.69 -11.40 13.61
CA PRO A 135 -27.86 -10.92 14.98
C PRO A 135 -29.34 -10.58 15.19
N ALA A 136 -30.21 -11.60 15.21
CA ALA A 136 -31.56 -11.49 15.70
C ALA A 136 -31.46 -11.53 17.23
N GLY A 137 -32.16 -10.61 17.90
CA GLY A 137 -32.15 -10.43 19.36
C GLY A 137 -32.76 -11.59 20.16
N THR A 138 -32.56 -12.83 19.72
CA THR A 138 -32.82 -14.05 20.47
C THR A 138 -31.61 -14.37 21.32
N ASP A 139 -31.84 -14.74 22.58
CA ASP A 139 -30.84 -15.04 23.60
C ASP A 139 -29.73 -15.97 23.05
N LEU A 140 -28.60 -15.37 22.64
CA LEU A 140 -27.41 -16.15 22.30
C LEU A 140 -26.99 -16.92 23.56
N PRO A 141 -26.54 -18.19 23.43
CA PRO A 141 -26.11 -18.98 24.59
C PRO A 141 -25.13 -18.18 25.46
N GLU A 142 -25.37 -18.13 26.78
CA GLU A 142 -24.51 -17.38 27.72
C GLU A 142 -23.05 -17.86 27.70
N SER A 143 -22.81 -19.10 27.24
CA SER A 143 -21.48 -19.63 26.99
C SER A 143 -20.96 -19.19 25.61
N LEU A 144 -19.76 -18.59 25.56
CA LEU A 144 -18.99 -18.37 24.32
C LEU A 144 -18.70 -19.72 23.65
N ASP A 145 -19.63 -20.22 22.84
CA ASP A 145 -19.31 -21.30 21.95
C ASP A 145 -18.41 -20.73 20.84
N LEU A 146 -17.21 -21.28 20.71
CA LEU A 146 -16.18 -20.84 19.77
C LEU A 146 -16.72 -20.81 18.32
N GLN A 147 -17.77 -21.58 18.07
CA GLN A 147 -18.48 -21.67 16.80
C GLN A 147 -19.35 -20.43 16.54
N ALA A 148 -20.07 -19.94 17.56
CA ALA A 148 -20.90 -18.72 17.50
C ALA A 148 -20.05 -17.50 17.27
N VAL A 149 -18.92 -17.43 17.96
CA VAL A 149 -17.95 -16.35 17.80
C VAL A 149 -17.42 -16.29 16.37
N ALA A 150 -17.12 -17.43 15.75
CA ALA A 150 -16.48 -17.44 14.44
C ALA A 150 -17.42 -17.21 13.23
N MET A 151 -18.66 -17.68 13.27
CA MET A 151 -19.66 -17.30 12.25
C MET A 151 -20.16 -15.87 12.45
N ALA A 152 -20.29 -15.42 13.71
CA ALA A 152 -20.50 -14.02 14.01
C ALA A 152 -19.37 -13.16 13.44
N LEU A 153 -18.11 -13.59 13.53
CA LEU A 153 -16.98 -12.82 13.01
C LEU A 153 -17.04 -12.60 11.49
N THR A 154 -17.42 -13.57 10.64
CA THR A 154 -17.50 -13.30 9.18
C THR A 154 -18.62 -12.33 8.84
N ILE A 155 -19.79 -12.46 9.46
CA ILE A 155 -20.92 -11.58 9.18
C ILE A 155 -20.67 -10.18 9.75
N TYR A 156 -20.01 -10.06 10.91
CA TYR A 156 -19.56 -8.79 11.47
C TYR A 156 -18.44 -8.15 10.63
N MET A 157 -17.55 -8.94 10.03
CA MET A 157 -16.58 -8.43 9.06
C MET A 157 -17.29 -7.93 7.80
N ALA A 158 -18.24 -8.69 7.26
CA ALA A 158 -19.02 -8.29 6.10
C ALA A 158 -19.79 -6.99 6.36
N SER A 159 -20.47 -6.89 7.51
CA SER A 159 -21.25 -5.72 7.90
C SER A 159 -20.37 -4.51 8.20
N ALA A 160 -19.25 -4.68 8.90
CA ALA A 160 -18.30 -3.61 9.17
C ALA A 160 -17.73 -3.03 7.85
N SER A 161 -17.27 -3.89 6.94
CA SER A 161 -16.76 -3.45 5.64
C SER A 161 -17.84 -2.82 4.74
N PHE A 162 -19.09 -3.29 4.84
CA PHE A 162 -20.22 -2.65 4.19
C PHE A 162 -20.45 -1.24 4.75
N TRP A 163 -20.48 -1.07 6.08
CA TRP A 163 -20.65 0.23 6.71
C TRP A 163 -19.50 1.20 6.41
N ILE A 164 -18.26 0.72 6.37
CA ILE A 164 -17.11 1.52 5.92
C ILE A 164 -17.31 1.98 4.47
N THR A 165 -17.72 1.07 3.58
CA THR A 165 -18.02 1.42 2.18
C THR A 165 -19.13 2.47 2.10
N PHE A 166 -20.25 2.22 2.78
CA PHE A 166 -21.44 3.06 2.75
C PHE A 166 -21.10 4.46 3.24
N THR A 167 -20.49 4.57 4.42
CA THR A 167 -20.12 5.86 5.02
C THR A 167 -19.11 6.60 4.15
N SER A 168 -18.09 5.91 3.62
CA SER A 168 -17.11 6.53 2.73
C SER A 168 -17.70 7.08 1.44
N LEU A 169 -18.78 6.50 0.90
CA LEU A 169 -19.42 6.99 -0.34
C LEU A 169 -20.34 8.19 -0.13
N ILE A 170 -20.67 8.55 1.12
CA ILE A 170 -21.48 9.73 1.40
C ILE A 170 -20.72 10.98 0.94
N PRO A 171 -21.33 11.88 0.14
CA PRO A 171 -20.67 13.07 -0.40
C PRO A 171 -20.54 14.21 0.64
N LEU A 172 -20.06 13.89 1.84
CA LEU A 172 -19.79 14.85 2.90
C LEU A 172 -18.30 15.25 2.93
N PRO A 173 -17.96 16.53 3.18
CA PRO A 173 -16.58 16.97 3.32
C PRO A 173 -15.81 16.12 4.34
N GLY A 174 -14.64 15.63 3.94
CA GLY A 174 -13.80 14.75 4.76
C GLY A 174 -13.95 13.26 4.45
N LEU A 175 -14.94 12.86 3.66
CA LEU A 175 -15.14 11.47 3.20
C LEU A 175 -14.75 11.29 1.73
N ASP A 176 -14.52 10.04 1.33
CA ASP A 176 -14.06 9.68 -0.01
C ASP A 176 -15.05 10.09 -1.10
N GLY A 177 -16.35 9.98 -0.84
CA GLY A 177 -17.43 10.32 -1.77
C GLY A 177 -17.44 11.79 -2.18
N PHE A 178 -17.04 12.69 -1.27
CA PHE A 178 -16.91 14.11 -1.59
C PHE A 178 -15.73 14.38 -2.52
N ILE A 179 -14.58 13.74 -2.26
CA ILE A 179 -13.39 13.84 -3.12
C ILE A 179 -13.71 13.24 -4.50
N LEU A 180 -14.35 12.07 -4.54
CA LEU A 180 -14.78 11.38 -5.75
C LEU A 180 -15.65 12.26 -6.63
N LEU A 181 -16.70 12.86 -6.06
CA LEU A 181 -17.62 13.72 -6.78
C LEU A 181 -16.93 14.97 -7.31
N THR A 182 -16.18 15.67 -6.46
CA THR A 182 -15.51 16.93 -6.83
C THR A 182 -14.40 16.73 -7.85
N SER A 183 -13.61 15.65 -7.73
CA SER A 183 -12.54 15.32 -8.68
C SER A 183 -13.09 14.84 -10.02
N LEU A 184 -14.21 14.12 -10.02
CA LEU A 184 -14.90 13.70 -11.24
C LEU A 184 -15.47 14.90 -12.01
N ILE A 185 -16.11 15.84 -11.31
CA ILE A 185 -16.58 17.10 -11.91
C ILE A 185 -15.40 17.89 -12.49
N ALA A 186 -14.31 18.01 -11.73
CA ALA A 186 -13.10 18.70 -12.18
C ALA A 186 -12.45 18.03 -13.41
N TYR A 187 -12.46 16.70 -13.48
CA TYR A 187 -11.98 15.94 -14.63
C TYR A 187 -12.79 16.27 -15.89
N PHE A 188 -14.12 16.26 -15.82
CA PHE A 188 -14.97 16.56 -16.98
C PHE A 188 -14.86 18.03 -17.41
N ARG A 189 -14.78 18.98 -16.46
CA ARG A 189 -14.53 20.40 -16.77
C ARG A 189 -13.19 20.58 -17.47
N HIS A 190 -12.11 20.07 -16.88
CA HIS A 190 -10.77 20.17 -17.46
C HIS A 190 -10.65 19.48 -18.83
N ARG A 191 -11.43 18.43 -19.10
CA ARG A 191 -11.43 17.78 -20.43
C ARG A 191 -12.13 18.66 -21.48
N LYS A 192 -13.24 19.32 -21.13
CA LYS A 192 -13.95 20.26 -22.00
C LYS A 192 -13.11 21.51 -22.29
N ASP A 193 -12.39 22.00 -21.27
CA ASP A 193 -11.63 23.25 -21.33
C ASP A 193 -10.18 23.07 -21.80
N LYS A 194 -9.78 21.92 -22.37
CA LYS A 194 -8.42 21.76 -22.92
C LYS A 194 -8.26 22.76 -24.08
N PRO A 195 -7.43 23.81 -23.93
CA PRO A 195 -7.21 24.74 -25.03
C PRO A 195 -6.58 23.97 -26.19
N ALA A 196 -6.94 24.32 -27.42
CA ALA A 196 -6.25 23.83 -28.61
C ALA A 196 -4.74 24.00 -28.38
N VAL A 197 -3.95 22.95 -28.61
CA VAL A 197 -2.49 23.02 -28.52
C VAL A 197 -2.07 24.15 -29.45
N LYS A 198 -1.70 25.31 -28.91
CA LYS A 198 -1.12 26.38 -29.72
C LYS A 198 0.10 25.76 -30.40
N PRO A 199 0.25 25.87 -31.73
CA PRO A 199 1.45 25.39 -32.39
C PRO A 199 2.64 25.96 -31.64
N THR A 200 3.56 25.10 -31.23
CA THR A 200 4.77 25.50 -30.52
C THR A 200 5.37 26.67 -31.32
N PRO A 201 5.53 27.86 -30.72
CA PRO A 201 6.13 28.97 -31.45
C PRO A 201 7.46 28.49 -31.99
N THR A 202 7.62 28.55 -33.31
CA THR A 202 8.91 28.34 -33.97
C THR A 202 9.87 29.32 -33.31
N ILE A 203 10.77 28.80 -32.48
CA ILE A 203 11.82 29.60 -31.86
C ILE A 203 12.75 30.00 -33.00
N HIS A 204 12.50 31.15 -33.60
CA HIS A 204 13.51 31.85 -34.39
C HIS A 204 14.59 32.26 -33.40
N ARG A 205 15.59 31.38 -33.21
CA ARG A 205 16.82 31.76 -32.51
C ARG A 205 17.49 32.82 -33.38
N ASP A 206 17.60 34.02 -32.84
CA ASP A 206 18.50 35.02 -33.38
C ASP A 206 19.95 34.47 -33.25
N PRO A 207 20.66 34.23 -34.36
CA PRO A 207 22.03 33.71 -34.35
C PRO A 207 23.01 34.62 -33.59
N SER A 208 22.64 35.88 -33.36
CA SER A 208 23.47 36.87 -32.67
C SER A 208 23.30 36.86 -31.14
N THR A 209 22.30 36.14 -30.60
CA THR A 209 22.16 36.00 -29.13
C THR A 209 23.24 35.06 -28.58
N PRO A 210 24.18 35.54 -27.73
CA PRO A 210 25.18 34.67 -27.13
C PRO A 210 24.46 33.61 -26.30
N PHE A 211 24.76 32.34 -26.55
CA PHE A 211 24.36 31.26 -25.65
C PHE A 211 24.98 31.57 -24.28
N LYS A 212 24.16 32.00 -23.33
CA LYS A 212 24.55 31.99 -21.91
C LYS A 212 24.32 30.56 -21.42
N PRO A 213 25.38 29.73 -21.29
CA PRO A 213 25.21 28.45 -20.61
C PRO A 213 24.65 28.76 -19.22
N VAL A 214 23.48 28.21 -18.92
CA VAL A 214 23.04 28.11 -17.52
C VAL A 214 24.16 27.33 -16.83
N ASN A 215 24.84 27.96 -15.88
CA ASN A 215 25.91 27.32 -15.15
C ASN A 215 25.28 26.24 -14.24
N LEU A 216 25.12 25.04 -14.80
CA LEU A 216 24.52 23.88 -14.12
C LEU A 216 25.41 23.34 -12.98
N TYR A 217 26.63 23.85 -12.81
CA TYR A 217 27.55 23.43 -11.75
C TYR A 217 27.19 23.99 -10.36
N GLU A 218 26.51 25.14 -10.26
CA GLU A 218 26.10 25.70 -8.95
C GLU A 218 24.89 25.00 -8.31
N ARG A 219 24.22 24.10 -9.02
CA ARG A 219 23.03 23.38 -8.50
C ARG A 219 23.39 22.04 -7.82
N ARG A 220 24.67 21.70 -7.68
CA ARG A 220 25.12 20.39 -7.16
C ARG A 220 24.84 20.17 -5.67
N ASN A 221 24.71 21.23 -4.86
CA ASN A 221 24.87 21.12 -3.40
C ASN A 221 23.59 21.38 -2.58
N ASN A 222 22.44 20.73 -2.82
CA ASN A 222 21.40 20.75 -1.78
C ASN A 222 20.42 19.58 -1.84
N VAL A 223 19.80 19.29 -2.99
CA VAL A 223 18.69 18.31 -3.01
C VAL A 223 19.21 16.86 -2.99
N SER A 224 20.25 16.56 -3.77
CA SER A 224 20.85 15.22 -3.80
C SER A 224 21.52 14.87 -2.48
N ASP A 225 22.23 15.81 -1.85
CA ASP A 225 22.87 15.62 -0.54
C ASP A 225 21.87 15.40 0.59
N ILE A 226 20.75 16.14 0.60
CA ILE A 226 19.67 15.92 1.59
C ILE A 226 19.11 14.51 1.45
N HIS A 227 18.78 14.09 0.23
CA HIS A 227 18.29 12.73 0.00
C HIS A 227 19.35 11.68 0.34
N PHE A 228 20.61 11.92 0.03
CA PHE A 228 21.70 11.03 0.39
C PHE A 228 21.85 10.86 1.90
N LYS A 229 21.84 11.97 2.65
CA LYS A 229 21.96 11.97 4.11
C LYS A 229 20.79 11.25 4.79
N ILE A 230 19.56 11.50 4.34
CA ILE A 230 18.40 10.75 4.84
C ILE A 230 18.54 9.26 4.49
N GLY A 231 19.09 8.96 3.31
CA GLY A 231 19.38 7.59 2.89
C GLY A 231 20.38 6.90 3.82
N THR A 232 21.47 7.57 4.21
CA THR A 232 22.47 7.03 5.14
C THR A 232 21.90 6.83 6.54
N GLU A 233 21.09 7.76 7.06
CA GLU A 233 20.41 7.59 8.35
C GLU A 233 19.52 6.34 8.36
N PHE A 234 18.74 6.12 7.29
CA PHE A 234 17.96 4.88 7.16
C PHE A 234 18.81 3.63 6.99
N HIS A 235 19.96 3.76 6.34
CA HIS A 235 20.90 2.65 6.15
C HIS A 235 21.50 2.20 7.49
N GLU A 236 21.93 3.14 8.32
CA GLU A 236 22.45 2.89 9.67
C GLU A 236 21.40 2.20 10.57
N ASP A 237 20.14 2.59 10.43
CA ASP A 237 18.98 1.96 11.08
C ASP A 237 18.64 0.55 10.53
N ASN A 238 19.41 0.01 9.57
CA ASN A 238 19.11 -1.21 8.81
C ASN A 238 17.77 -1.18 8.05
N LYS A 239 17.20 0.02 7.84
CA LYS A 239 15.97 0.24 7.04
C LYS A 239 16.32 0.36 5.57
N PHE A 240 16.87 -0.72 5.00
CA PHE A 240 17.41 -0.73 3.65
C PHE A 240 16.39 -0.33 2.57
N ASP A 241 15.10 -0.63 2.73
CA ASP A 241 14.06 -0.21 1.78
C ASP A 241 13.92 1.32 1.67
N ASP A 242 13.93 2.00 2.82
CA ASP A 242 13.83 3.46 2.89
C ASP A 242 15.13 4.10 2.40
N ALA A 243 16.29 3.52 2.75
CA ALA A 243 17.59 3.95 2.25
C ALA A 243 17.69 3.87 0.72
N ILE A 244 17.28 2.73 0.13
CA ILE A 244 17.23 2.51 -1.33
C ILE A 244 16.38 3.60 -2.01
N ALA A 245 15.21 3.92 -1.46
CA ALA A 245 14.33 4.95 -2.02
C ALA A 245 15.00 6.33 -2.03
N ARG A 246 15.69 6.68 -0.94
CA ARG A 246 16.38 7.97 -0.80
C ARG A 246 17.61 8.10 -1.69
N TYR A 247 18.43 7.05 -1.82
CA TYR A 247 19.55 7.05 -2.77
C TYR A 247 19.09 7.17 -4.22
N ARG A 248 17.99 6.51 -4.61
CA ARG A 248 17.40 6.71 -5.94
C ARG A 248 16.94 8.14 -6.18
N GLN A 249 16.39 8.82 -5.17
CA GLN A 249 16.04 10.24 -5.28
C GLN A 249 17.27 11.12 -5.42
N ALA A 250 18.37 10.82 -4.73
CA ALA A 250 19.63 11.52 -4.92
C ALA A 250 20.15 11.38 -6.36
N ILE A 251 20.16 10.15 -6.90
CA ILE A 251 20.53 9.85 -8.30
C ILE A 251 19.60 10.52 -9.31
N ASN A 252 18.31 10.63 -9.00
CA ASN A 252 17.33 11.28 -9.87
C ASN A 252 17.57 12.79 -10.01
N ASN A 253 17.98 13.43 -8.92
CA ASN A 253 18.28 14.86 -8.88
C ASN A 253 19.66 15.17 -9.47
N ASP A 254 20.64 14.30 -9.23
CA ASP A 254 21.95 14.34 -9.86
C ASP A 254 22.41 12.94 -10.28
N GLN A 255 22.37 12.69 -11.58
CA GLN A 255 22.75 11.40 -12.17
C GLN A 255 24.24 11.09 -12.06
N ARG A 256 25.06 12.08 -11.70
CA ARG A 256 26.51 11.94 -11.54
C ARG A 256 26.94 11.86 -10.07
N PHE A 257 25.96 11.83 -9.16
CA PHE A 257 26.20 11.74 -7.73
C PHE A 257 26.62 10.32 -7.32
N GLY A 258 27.91 10.04 -7.45
CA GLY A 258 28.53 8.74 -7.20
C GLY A 258 28.25 8.12 -5.82
N PRO A 259 28.27 8.88 -4.71
CA PRO A 259 28.05 8.31 -3.38
C PRO A 259 26.69 7.60 -3.25
N ALA A 260 25.65 8.12 -3.92
CA ALA A 260 24.34 7.48 -3.88
C ALA A 260 24.31 6.15 -4.63
N TYR A 261 25.04 5.99 -5.74
CA TYR A 261 25.11 4.71 -6.45
C TYR A 261 25.81 3.62 -5.63
N VAL A 262 26.93 3.97 -4.98
CA VAL A 262 27.68 3.06 -4.11
C VAL A 262 26.79 2.62 -2.94
N ASN A 263 26.20 3.57 -2.23
CA ASN A 263 25.38 3.27 -1.06
C ASN A 263 24.07 2.57 -1.43
N LEU A 264 23.52 2.84 -2.61
CA LEU A 264 22.41 2.06 -3.18
C LEU A 264 22.81 0.59 -3.39
N GLY A 265 24.01 0.34 -3.91
CA GLY A 265 24.55 -1.01 -4.07
C GLY A 265 24.70 -1.75 -2.75
N LEU A 266 25.30 -1.09 -1.75
CA LEU A 266 25.45 -1.64 -0.41
C LEU A 266 24.09 -1.94 0.26
N ALA A 267 23.12 -1.03 0.13
CA ALA A 267 21.78 -1.25 0.68
C ALA A 267 21.08 -2.45 0.01
N TYR A 268 21.31 -2.69 -1.29
CA TYR A 268 20.82 -3.91 -1.94
C TYR A 268 21.51 -5.18 -1.44
N LEU A 269 22.82 -5.13 -1.15
CA LEU A 269 23.51 -6.25 -0.52
C LEU A 269 22.95 -6.57 0.86
N GLY A 270 22.68 -5.54 1.68
CA GLY A 270 21.99 -5.71 2.97
C GLY A 270 20.62 -6.38 2.86
N LYS A 271 19.97 -6.27 1.69
CA LYS A 271 18.71 -6.96 1.35
C LYS A 271 18.87 -8.34 0.71
N GLY A 272 20.09 -8.81 0.48
CA GLY A 272 20.37 -10.04 -0.29
C GLY A 272 20.09 -9.91 -1.80
N LYS A 273 19.88 -8.69 -2.30
CA LYS A 273 19.55 -8.41 -3.71
C LYS A 273 20.80 -8.21 -4.55
N ARG A 274 21.57 -9.29 -4.72
CA ARG A 274 22.89 -9.26 -5.38
C ARG A 274 22.85 -8.70 -6.80
N ARG A 275 21.82 -9.01 -7.60
CA ARG A 275 21.71 -8.51 -8.98
C ARG A 275 21.53 -7.00 -9.03
N GLU A 276 20.66 -6.44 -8.19
CA GLU A 276 20.43 -5.01 -8.10
C GLU A 276 21.63 -4.26 -7.52
N ALA A 277 22.35 -4.87 -6.58
CA ALA A 277 23.60 -4.33 -6.06
C ALA A 277 24.66 -4.16 -7.15
N ILE A 278 24.91 -5.24 -7.93
CA ILE A 278 25.83 -5.21 -9.08
C ILE A 278 25.44 -4.10 -10.06
N HIS A 279 24.15 -3.95 -10.34
CA HIS A 279 23.68 -2.88 -11.23
C HIS A 279 23.94 -1.47 -10.66
N ALA A 280 23.74 -1.26 -9.36
CA ALA A 280 23.98 0.04 -8.73
C ALA A 280 25.48 0.40 -8.72
N PHE A 281 26.36 -0.55 -8.38
CA PHE A 281 27.80 -0.33 -8.44
C PHE A 281 28.29 -0.07 -9.86
N ARG A 282 27.76 -0.77 -10.87
CA ARG A 282 28.06 -0.46 -12.27
C ARG A 282 27.66 0.97 -12.64
N GLY A 283 26.52 1.44 -12.12
CA GLY A 283 26.08 2.83 -12.29
C GLY A 283 27.07 3.85 -11.72
N ALA A 284 27.66 3.57 -10.55
CA ALA A 284 28.72 4.42 -9.99
C ALA A 284 29.95 4.47 -10.90
N VAL A 285 30.42 3.32 -11.39
CA VAL A 285 31.60 3.25 -12.28
C VAL A 285 31.37 4.02 -13.59
N GLN A 286 30.14 3.98 -14.12
CA GLN A 286 29.83 4.56 -15.43
C GLN A 286 29.47 6.05 -15.38
N TYR A 287 28.79 6.52 -14.32
CA TYR A 287 28.16 7.84 -14.31
C TYR A 287 28.69 8.80 -13.25
N ALA A 288 29.37 8.32 -12.20
CA ALA A 288 29.85 9.18 -11.12
C ALA A 288 30.89 10.18 -11.63
N ASP A 289 30.82 11.43 -11.17
CA ASP A 289 31.86 12.44 -11.45
C ASP A 289 33.09 12.28 -10.54
N ASP A 290 32.97 11.58 -9.41
CA ASP A 290 34.03 11.43 -8.43
C ASP A 290 34.75 10.08 -8.51
N GLN A 291 36.09 10.14 -8.54
CA GLN A 291 36.94 8.95 -8.65
C GLN A 291 36.80 8.02 -7.44
N LYS A 292 36.50 8.56 -6.26
CA LYS A 292 36.35 7.78 -5.02
C LYS A 292 35.19 6.80 -5.12
N SER A 293 34.02 7.25 -5.55
CA SER A 293 32.83 6.40 -5.72
C SER A 293 33.02 5.36 -6.83
N GLN A 294 33.72 5.73 -7.91
CA GLN A 294 34.09 4.79 -8.97
C GLN A 294 34.99 3.66 -8.45
N GLN A 295 36.03 4.00 -7.67
CA GLN A 295 36.95 3.03 -7.07
C GLN A 295 36.24 2.11 -6.07
N GLU A 296 35.43 2.68 -5.17
CA GLU A 296 34.67 1.91 -4.18
C GLU A 296 33.71 0.94 -4.88
N ALA A 297 32.96 1.41 -5.88
CA ALA A 297 32.07 0.56 -6.64
C ALA A 297 32.80 -0.55 -7.40
N TRP A 298 33.98 -0.25 -7.95
CA TRP A 298 34.81 -1.24 -8.63
C TRP A 298 35.30 -2.33 -7.67
N TYR A 299 35.72 -1.94 -6.47
CA TYR A 299 36.11 -2.86 -5.41
C TYR A 299 34.95 -3.79 -5.00
N GLN A 300 33.76 -3.24 -4.77
CA GLN A 300 32.56 -4.02 -4.44
C GLN A 300 32.18 -4.98 -5.57
N LEU A 301 32.29 -4.55 -6.84
CA LEU A 301 32.04 -5.42 -7.99
C LEU A 301 33.03 -6.58 -8.07
N HIS A 302 34.31 -6.33 -7.79
CA HIS A 302 35.34 -7.36 -7.79
C HIS A 302 35.03 -8.46 -6.77
N GLN A 303 34.75 -8.09 -5.52
CA GLN A 303 34.34 -9.04 -4.47
C GLN A 303 33.08 -9.84 -4.86
N LEU A 304 32.10 -9.17 -5.46
CA LEU A 304 30.87 -9.83 -5.92
C LEU A 304 31.08 -10.71 -7.16
N SER A 305 32.22 -10.61 -7.85
CA SER A 305 32.53 -11.36 -9.07
C SER A 305 33.41 -12.59 -8.83
N GLU A 306 34.14 -12.66 -7.71
CA GLU A 306 34.94 -13.84 -7.35
C GLU A 306 34.09 -15.12 -7.22
N VAL A 307 32.77 -14.98 -7.00
CA VAL A 307 31.81 -16.10 -6.88
C VAL A 307 30.98 -16.32 -8.15
N SER A 308 31.06 -15.44 -9.16
CA SER A 308 30.33 -15.58 -10.43
C SER A 308 31.10 -14.88 -11.55
N PRO A 309 31.60 -15.59 -12.57
CA PRO A 309 32.51 -15.01 -13.53
C PRO A 309 31.83 -13.85 -14.27
N LEU A 310 32.30 -12.63 -14.02
CA LEU A 310 32.23 -11.59 -15.03
C LEU A 310 33.14 -12.10 -16.14
N ALA A 311 32.56 -12.72 -17.17
CA ALA A 311 33.31 -13.31 -18.29
C ALA A 311 34.42 -12.36 -18.76
N GLU A 312 35.52 -12.92 -19.30
CA GLU A 312 36.71 -12.19 -19.79
C GLU A 312 36.37 -10.94 -20.63
N ASN A 313 35.18 -10.89 -21.23
CA ASN A 313 34.61 -9.72 -21.89
C ASN A 313 33.53 -9.01 -21.04
N ALA A 314 33.89 -8.56 -19.84
CA ALA A 314 33.01 -7.79 -18.96
C ALA A 314 32.43 -6.57 -19.68
N GLN A 315 33.22 -5.94 -20.56
CA GLN A 315 32.84 -4.80 -21.38
C GLN A 315 31.69 -5.14 -22.36
N ASP A 316 31.68 -6.33 -22.94
CA ASP A 316 30.68 -6.74 -23.94
C ASP A 316 29.34 -7.09 -23.28
N SER A 317 29.40 -7.68 -22.09
CA SER A 317 28.22 -7.87 -21.23
C SER A 317 27.67 -6.55 -20.66
N LEU A 318 28.55 -5.57 -20.39
CA LEU A 318 28.18 -4.21 -19.99
C LEU A 318 27.52 -3.44 -21.14
N ASN A 319 28.03 -3.61 -22.37
CA ASN A 319 27.50 -2.96 -23.57
C ASN A 319 26.15 -3.57 -24.03
N LYS A 320 25.97 -4.89 -23.94
CA LYS A 320 24.70 -5.58 -24.28
C LYS A 320 23.52 -5.19 -23.39
N LEU A 321 23.79 -4.64 -22.20
CA LEU A 321 22.74 -4.20 -21.26
C LEU A 321 22.17 -2.81 -21.57
N GLY A 322 22.61 -2.15 -22.64
CA GLY A 322 21.80 -1.15 -23.36
C GLY A 322 21.13 -0.08 -22.48
N SER A 323 21.91 0.94 -22.13
CA SER A 323 21.51 2.34 -21.94
C SER A 323 20.22 2.61 -21.15
N LEU A 324 20.37 2.85 -19.85
CA LEU A 324 19.99 4.09 -19.14
C LEU A 324 20.47 3.93 -17.67
N PRO A 325 20.81 5.02 -16.95
CA PRO A 325 21.04 4.98 -15.50
C PRO A 325 19.83 4.35 -14.79
N TRP A 326 19.93 4.05 -13.48
CA TRP A 326 18.81 3.54 -12.66
C TRP A 326 17.57 4.45 -12.79
N THR A 327 16.74 4.22 -13.82
CA THR A 327 15.66 5.13 -14.22
C THR A 327 14.40 4.86 -13.42
N ASP A 328 14.27 3.67 -12.84
CA ASP A 328 13.12 3.30 -12.02
C ASP A 328 13.24 3.86 -10.60
N THR A 329 13.25 5.17 -10.40
CA THR A 329 13.42 5.78 -9.06
C THR A 329 12.23 5.54 -8.11
N ARG A 330 11.20 4.78 -8.55
CA ARG A 330 9.98 4.53 -7.80
C ARG A 330 10.28 3.71 -6.52
N PRO A 331 10.06 4.28 -5.32
CA PRO A 331 10.08 3.52 -4.07
C PRO A 331 9.19 2.28 -4.21
N ARG A 332 9.64 1.09 -3.82
CA ARG A 332 8.82 -0.13 -3.93
C ARG A 332 8.33 -0.57 -2.55
N PRO A 333 7.06 -0.97 -2.41
CA PRO A 333 6.59 -1.60 -1.18
C PRO A 333 7.44 -2.82 -0.82
N ASN A 334 7.51 -3.13 0.47
CA ASN A 334 8.12 -4.38 0.92
C ASN A 334 7.16 -5.55 0.64
N TRP A 335 7.16 -6.01 -0.60
CA TRP A 335 6.29 -7.08 -1.09
C TRP A 335 6.48 -8.39 -0.31
N ILE A 336 7.72 -8.70 0.10
CA ILE A 336 8.00 -9.92 0.88
C ILE A 336 7.27 -9.88 2.22
N ARG A 337 7.44 -8.79 2.97
CA ARG A 337 6.76 -8.63 4.27
C ARG A 337 5.24 -8.63 4.11
N LEU A 338 4.73 -7.96 3.08
CA LEU A 338 3.29 -7.95 2.80
C LEU A 338 2.78 -9.36 2.49
N SER A 339 3.48 -10.11 1.64
CA SER A 339 3.12 -11.48 1.28
C SER A 339 3.18 -12.44 2.46
N ILE A 340 4.20 -12.33 3.32
CA ILE A 340 4.30 -13.13 4.56
C ILE A 340 3.12 -12.84 5.48
N ASN A 341 2.84 -11.55 5.74
CA ASN A 341 1.72 -11.16 6.61
C ASN A 341 0.38 -11.62 6.04
N LEU A 342 0.19 -11.51 4.72
CA LEU A 342 -1.01 -11.98 4.05
C LEU A 342 -1.14 -13.50 4.14
N GLY A 343 -0.05 -14.23 3.91
CA GLY A 343 -0.01 -15.69 4.05
C GLY A 343 -0.35 -16.16 5.46
N LEU A 344 0.21 -15.52 6.49
CA LEU A 344 -0.12 -15.80 7.89
C LEU A 344 -1.58 -15.52 8.21
N LEU A 345 -2.13 -14.40 7.71
CA LEU A 345 -3.54 -14.05 7.89
C LEU A 345 -4.47 -15.10 7.25
N ILE A 346 -4.18 -15.50 6.02
CA ILE A 346 -4.96 -16.52 5.28
C ILE A 346 -4.86 -17.88 5.98
N ALA A 347 -3.66 -18.32 6.35
CA ALA A 347 -3.45 -19.60 7.03
C ALA A 347 -4.16 -19.64 8.40
N GLY A 348 -4.01 -18.59 9.20
CA GLY A 348 -4.71 -18.46 10.48
C GLY A 348 -6.23 -18.44 10.31
N GLY A 349 -6.73 -17.75 9.28
CA GLY A 349 -8.14 -17.77 8.91
C GLY A 349 -8.63 -19.19 8.58
N ILE A 350 -7.96 -19.89 7.67
CA ILE A 350 -8.33 -21.26 7.26
C ILE A 350 -8.36 -22.22 8.46
N ILE A 351 -7.33 -22.17 9.33
CA ILE A 351 -7.25 -23.03 10.52
C ILE A 351 -8.42 -22.75 11.47
N THR A 352 -8.68 -21.46 11.74
CA THR A 352 -9.75 -21.05 12.66
C THR A 352 -11.12 -21.45 12.12
N TYR A 353 -11.40 -21.19 10.85
CA TYR A 353 -12.67 -21.56 10.21
C TYR A 353 -12.84 -23.07 10.09
N GLY A 354 -11.78 -23.80 9.76
CA GLY A 354 -11.81 -25.26 9.69
C GLY A 354 -12.14 -25.90 11.04
N TYR A 355 -11.52 -25.41 12.12
CA TYR A 355 -11.83 -25.84 13.48
C TYR A 355 -13.29 -25.57 13.85
N VAL A 356 -13.76 -24.35 13.60
CA VAL A 356 -15.13 -23.91 13.91
C VAL A 356 -16.18 -24.77 13.21
N VAL A 357 -16.02 -25.00 11.90
CA VAL A 357 -16.96 -25.81 11.13
C VAL A 357 -16.97 -27.25 11.64
N ALA A 358 -15.79 -27.83 11.94
CA ALA A 358 -15.69 -29.18 12.46
C ALA A 358 -16.34 -29.33 13.85
N SER A 359 -16.07 -28.41 14.76
CA SER A 359 -16.67 -28.41 16.11
C SER A 359 -18.19 -28.22 16.05
N LEU A 360 -18.69 -27.35 15.16
CA LEU A 360 -20.12 -27.14 14.99
C LEU A 360 -20.83 -28.38 14.46
N ILE A 361 -20.23 -29.06 13.48
CA ILE A 361 -20.75 -30.35 13.02
C ILE A 361 -20.77 -31.39 14.15
N GLN A 362 -19.77 -31.40 15.04
CA GLN A 362 -19.72 -32.34 16.17
C GLN A 362 -20.78 -32.03 17.22
N MET A 363 -20.93 -30.76 17.62
CA MET A 363 -21.94 -30.34 18.59
C MET A 363 -23.35 -30.68 18.12
N LEU A 364 -23.66 -30.42 16.86
CA LEU A 364 -24.99 -30.67 16.29
C LEU A 364 -25.33 -32.15 16.11
N ARG A 365 -24.32 -33.04 16.19
CA ARG A 365 -24.51 -34.50 16.14
C ARG A 365 -24.66 -35.15 17.52
N ALA A 366 -24.25 -34.45 18.58
CA ALA A 366 -24.36 -34.89 19.97
C ALA A 366 -25.74 -34.54 20.51
#